data_AF-A0A916JVD8-F1
#
_entry.id   AF-A0A916JVD8-F1
#
_cell.length_a   1.000
_cell.length_b   1.000
_cell.length_c   1.000
_cell.angle_alpha   90.00
_cell.angle_beta   90.00
_cell.angle_gamma   90.00
#
_symmetry.space_group_name_H-M   'P 1'
#
loop_
_entity.id
_entity.type
_entity.pdbx_description
1 polymer ?
#
loop_
_entity_poly.entity_id
_entity_poly.type
_entity_poly.pdbx_seq_one_letter_code
_entity_poly.pdbx_strand_id
1 'polypeptide(L)'
;MKERLSKKQLGAHGESAAATYLRQQGLTVLDRNWRCRSGEIDIVAADGELLVFVEVRTRSSTGFGTPAESVDYRKQRQVMETAQVYLMHKKEHERQIRFDVVSVMSDTLGNVSAIDHIRSAF
;
A
#
# COMPACT_ATOMS: atom_id res chain seq x y z
N MET A 1 -15.88 7.81 -26.04
CA MET A 1 -15.77 8.45 -24.70
C MET A 1 -15.00 7.51 -23.81
N LYS A 2 -13.98 7.96 -23.06
CA LYS A 2 -13.31 7.10 -22.07
C LYS A 2 -14.28 6.86 -20.91
N GLU A 3 -14.49 5.60 -20.56
CA GLU A 3 -15.39 5.20 -19.47
C GLU A 3 -14.74 5.44 -18.11
N ARG A 4 -15.53 5.91 -17.15
CA ARG A 4 -15.08 6.18 -15.79
C ARG A 4 -14.83 4.87 -15.04
N LEU A 5 -13.68 4.77 -14.36
CA LEU A 5 -13.38 3.60 -13.53
C LEU A 5 -14.28 3.55 -12.29
N SER A 6 -14.74 2.35 -11.94
CA SER A 6 -15.35 2.08 -10.63
C SER A 6 -14.34 2.31 -9.50
N LYS A 7 -14.81 2.49 -8.26
CA LYS A 7 -13.93 2.63 -7.08
C LYS A 7 -12.94 1.47 -6.95
N LYS A 8 -13.39 0.24 -7.23
CA LYS A 8 -12.55 -0.96 -7.17
C LYS A 8 -11.47 -0.95 -8.25
N GLN A 9 -11.84 -0.61 -9.49
CA GLN A 9 -10.87 -0.49 -10.58
C GLN A 9 -9.86 0.63 -10.33
N LEU A 10 -10.31 1.76 -9.81
CA LEU A 10 -9.44 2.88 -9.45
C LEU A 10 -8.45 2.47 -8.34
N GLY A 11 -8.91 1.74 -7.32
CA GLY A 11 -8.04 1.17 -6.29
C GLY A 11 -6.98 0.23 -6.86
N ALA A 12 -7.36 -0.69 -7.74
CA ALA A 12 -6.42 -1.61 -8.40
C ALA A 12 -5.41 -0.88 -9.31
N HIS A 13 -5.85 0.19 -9.99
CA HIS A 13 -4.95 1.06 -10.75
C HIS A 13 -3.95 1.77 -9.86
N GLY A 14 -4.41 2.34 -8.73
CA GLY A 14 -3.53 3.00 -7.79
C GLY A 14 -2.53 2.05 -7.13
N GLU A 15 -2.93 0.84 -6.76
CA GLU A 15 -2.00 -0.18 -6.25
C GLU A 15 -0.95 -0.57 -7.30
N SER A 16 -1.34 -0.68 -8.57
CA SER A 16 -0.40 -0.98 -9.66
C SER A 16 0.59 0.17 -9.89
N ALA A 17 0.12 1.43 -9.77
CA ALA A 17 0.97 2.61 -9.83
C ALA A 17 1.93 2.69 -8.63
N ALA A 18 1.44 2.43 -7.42
CA ALA A 18 2.25 2.35 -6.21
C ALA A 18 3.33 1.28 -6.30
N ALA A 19 3.00 0.07 -6.78
CA ALA A 19 3.98 -0.99 -6.98
C ALA A 19 5.04 -0.62 -8.01
N THR A 20 4.66 0.08 -9.09
CA THR A 20 5.62 0.60 -10.08
C THR A 20 6.53 1.65 -9.46
N TYR A 21 5.96 2.61 -8.73
CA TYR A 21 6.70 3.64 -8.02
C TYR A 21 7.70 3.06 -7.02
N LEU A 22 7.29 2.12 -6.18
CA LEU A 22 8.17 1.49 -5.19
C LEU A 22 9.38 0.80 -5.84
N ARG A 23 9.17 0.13 -6.99
CA ARG A 23 10.28 -0.42 -7.79
C ARG A 23 11.22 0.66 -8.31
N GLN A 24 10.69 1.79 -8.77
CA GLN A 24 11.51 2.93 -9.21
C GLN A 24 12.27 3.57 -8.05
N GLN A 25 11.76 3.49 -6.81
CA GLN A 25 12.46 3.91 -5.59
C GLN A 25 13.48 2.87 -5.09
N GLY A 26 13.71 1.78 -5.82
CA GLY A 26 14.70 0.76 -5.48
C GLY A 26 14.20 -0.38 -4.60
N LEU A 27 12.91 -0.41 -4.26
CA LEU A 27 12.33 -1.49 -3.47
C LEU A 27 11.96 -2.68 -4.36
N THR A 28 12.14 -3.90 -3.84
CA THR A 28 11.70 -5.13 -4.53
C THR A 28 10.30 -5.49 -4.08
N VAL A 29 9.29 -5.40 -4.95
CA VAL A 29 7.93 -5.86 -4.65
C VAL A 29 7.88 -7.39 -4.61
N LEU A 30 7.58 -7.96 -3.44
CA LEU A 30 7.54 -9.40 -3.18
C LEU A 30 6.15 -9.99 -3.40
N ASP A 31 5.12 -9.34 -2.85
CA ASP A 31 3.73 -9.76 -2.94
C ASP A 31 2.80 -8.55 -3.08
N ARG A 32 1.62 -8.79 -3.64
CA ARG A 32 0.54 -7.80 -3.82
C ARG A 32 -0.80 -8.43 -3.46
N ASN A 33 -1.73 -7.64 -2.92
CA ASN A 33 -3.05 -8.09 -2.46
C ASN A 33 -2.95 -9.37 -1.59
N TRP A 34 -2.00 -9.41 -0.65
CA TRP A 34 -1.83 -10.58 0.20
C TRP A 34 -2.93 -10.61 1.26
N ARG A 35 -3.65 -11.73 1.36
CA ARG A 35 -4.86 -11.85 2.19
C ARG A 35 -4.77 -13.05 3.10
N CYS A 36 -5.26 -12.89 4.31
CA CYS A 36 -5.46 -13.97 5.27
C CYS A 36 -6.73 -13.72 6.10
N ARG A 37 -7.01 -14.57 7.08
CA ARG A 37 -8.18 -14.40 7.96
C ARG A 37 -8.17 -13.09 8.74
N SER A 38 -6.99 -12.57 9.08
CA SER A 38 -6.82 -11.34 9.88
C SER A 38 -7.04 -10.07 9.06
N GLY A 39 -6.82 -10.11 7.74
CA GLY A 39 -6.93 -8.94 6.89
C GLY A 39 -6.23 -9.07 5.55
N GLU A 40 -5.89 -7.92 4.99
CA GLU A 40 -5.23 -7.76 3.70
C GLU A 40 -4.06 -6.78 3.84
N ILE A 41 -3.00 -7.03 3.07
CA ILE A 41 -1.88 -6.12 2.85
C ILE A 41 -1.80 -5.85 1.35
N ASP A 42 -1.85 -4.57 0.97
CA ASP A 42 -1.88 -4.17 -0.44
C ASP A 42 -0.58 -4.53 -1.15
N ILE A 43 0.58 -4.19 -0.56
CA ILE A 43 1.90 -4.50 -1.12
C ILE A 43 2.85 -4.92 0.00
N VAL A 44 3.61 -5.99 -0.24
CA VAL A 44 4.81 -6.33 0.55
C VAL A 44 6.03 -6.14 -0.32
N ALA A 45 7.02 -5.40 0.19
CA ALA A 45 8.26 -5.11 -0.52
C ALA A 45 9.49 -5.33 0.36
N ALA A 46 10.66 -5.42 -0.26
CA ALA A 46 11.96 -5.43 0.42
C ALA A 46 12.72 -4.12 0.12
N ASP A 47 13.27 -3.52 1.18
CA ASP A 47 14.17 -2.35 1.14
C ASP A 47 15.50 -2.78 1.79
N GLY A 48 16.36 -3.42 1.00
CA GLY A 48 17.50 -4.18 1.51
C GLY A 48 17.04 -5.36 2.38
N GLU A 49 17.47 -5.37 3.64
CA GLU A 49 17.08 -6.39 4.61
C GLU A 49 15.69 -6.15 5.23
N LEU A 50 15.14 -4.93 5.10
CA LEU A 50 13.84 -4.57 5.66
C LEU A 50 12.70 -5.16 4.85
N LEU A 51 11.73 -5.73 5.54
CA LEU A 51 10.44 -6.07 4.96
C LEU A 51 9.46 -4.91 5.17
N VAL A 52 8.95 -4.36 4.08
CA VAL A 52 8.10 -3.17 4.08
C VAL A 52 6.66 -3.59 3.74
N PHE A 53 5.75 -3.34 4.66
CA PHE A 53 4.32 -3.53 4.46
C PHE A 53 3.68 -2.20 4.10
N VAL A 54 3.08 -2.12 2.92
CA VAL A 54 2.59 -0.85 2.35
C VAL A 54 1.08 -0.90 2.21
N GLU A 55 0.41 0.08 2.79
CA GLU A 55 -1.00 0.39 2.52
C GLU A 55 -1.11 1.43 1.40
N VAL A 56 -1.99 1.20 0.42
CA VAL A 56 -2.17 2.07 -0.74
C VAL A 56 -3.50 2.81 -0.66
N ARG A 57 -3.45 4.14 -0.79
CA ARG A 57 -4.64 5.00 -0.76
C ARG A 57 -4.79 5.76 -2.06
N THR A 58 -5.76 5.33 -2.87
CA THR A 58 -6.08 6.01 -4.14
C THR A 58 -7.15 7.07 -3.91
N ARG A 59 -6.90 8.30 -4.35
CA ARG A 59 -7.82 9.44 -4.21
C ARG A 59 -8.06 10.11 -5.56
N SER A 60 -9.31 10.47 -5.81
CA SER A 60 -9.74 11.20 -7.03
C SER A 60 -10.13 12.66 -6.80
N SER A 61 -10.00 13.16 -5.57
CA SER A 61 -10.20 14.56 -5.22
C SER A 61 -9.25 14.97 -4.09
N THR A 62 -9.00 16.27 -3.95
CA THR A 62 -8.11 16.89 -2.95
C THR A 62 -8.74 17.02 -1.55
N GLY A 63 -9.75 16.21 -1.22
CA GLY A 63 -10.41 16.24 0.09
C GLY A 63 -9.43 16.05 1.26
N PHE A 64 -9.62 16.86 2.30
CA PHE A 64 -8.70 17.10 3.44
C PHE A 64 -8.22 15.82 4.18
N GLY A 65 -7.01 15.91 4.73
CA GLY A 65 -6.34 14.90 5.55
C GLY A 65 -5.16 14.23 4.82
N THR A 66 -4.01 14.11 5.49
CA THR A 66 -2.83 13.41 5.00
C THR A 66 -3.11 11.93 4.75
N PRO A 67 -2.30 11.24 3.92
CA PRO A 67 -2.44 9.80 3.72
C PRO A 67 -2.32 8.99 5.02
N ALA A 68 -1.41 9.39 5.92
CA ALA A 68 -1.23 8.77 7.23
C ALA A 68 -2.48 8.93 8.12
N GLU A 69 -3.10 10.11 8.17
CA GLU A 69 -4.37 10.34 8.89
C GLU A 69 -5.52 9.48 8.36
N SER A 70 -5.43 8.98 7.12
CA SER A 70 -6.44 8.10 6.55
C SER A 70 -6.30 6.63 6.94
N VAL A 71 -5.21 6.25 7.61
CA VAL A 71 -4.99 4.92 8.18
C VAL A 71 -5.19 5.02 9.69
N ASP A 72 -6.45 4.90 10.12
CA ASP A 72 -6.81 4.98 11.53
C ASP A 72 -6.17 3.86 12.38
N TYR A 73 -6.21 4.03 13.70
CA TYR A 73 -5.66 3.06 14.65
C TYR A 73 -6.19 1.62 14.44
N ARG A 74 -7.45 1.47 14.03
CA ARG A 74 -8.07 0.16 13.79
C ARG A 74 -7.43 -0.51 12.58
N LYS A 75 -7.20 0.25 11.50
CA LYS A 75 -6.53 -0.24 10.28
C LYS A 75 -5.06 -0.53 10.55
N GLN A 76 -4.34 0.33 11.28
CA GLN A 76 -2.95 0.08 11.67
C GLN A 76 -2.82 -1.26 12.41
N ARG A 77 -3.65 -1.47 13.44
CA ARG A 77 -3.66 -2.72 14.20
C ARG A 77 -3.96 -3.93 13.32
N GLN A 78 -4.96 -3.83 12.44
CA GLN A 78 -5.26 -4.92 11.49
C GLN A 78 -4.05 -5.25 10.60
N VAL A 79 -3.37 -4.23 10.08
CA VAL A 79 -2.19 -4.42 9.22
C VAL A 79 -1.04 -5.06 9.98
N MET A 80 -0.78 -4.63 11.23
CA MET A 80 0.22 -5.25 12.09
C MET A 80 -0.10 -6.73 12.38
N GLU A 81 -1.34 -7.05 12.73
CA GLU A 81 -1.79 -8.43 12.94
C GLU A 81 -1.67 -9.27 11.66
N THR A 82 -1.99 -8.69 10.50
CA THR A 82 -1.89 -9.36 9.19
C THR A 82 -0.42 -9.58 8.80
N ALA A 83 0.46 -8.62 9.09
CA ALA A 83 1.90 -8.72 8.85
C ALA A 83 2.55 -9.83 9.68
N GLN A 84 2.14 -10.01 10.94
CA GLN A 84 2.61 -11.15 11.76
C GLN A 84 2.28 -12.49 11.10
N VAL A 85 1.07 -12.65 10.56
CA VAL A 85 0.68 -13.88 9.84
C VAL A 85 1.53 -14.04 8.56
N TYR A 86 1.80 -12.95 7.84
CA TYR A 86 2.68 -12.98 6.66
C TYR A 86 4.09 -13.48 7.02
N LEU A 87 4.71 -12.89 8.05
CA LEU A 87 6.05 -13.28 8.52
C LEU A 87 6.10 -14.77 8.88
N MET A 88 5.08 -15.25 9.59
CA MET A 88 4.95 -16.66 9.94
C MET A 88 4.84 -17.56 8.72
N HIS A 89 3.99 -17.18 7.75
CA HIS A 89 3.76 -17.94 6.54
C HIS A 89 5.01 -18.00 5.63
N LYS A 90 5.75 -16.90 5.53
CA LYS A 90 6.95 -16.81 4.68
C LYS A 90 8.24 -17.26 5.37
N LYS A 91 8.18 -17.57 6.67
CA LYS A 91 9.33 -17.92 7.51
C LYS A 91 10.37 -16.80 7.64
N GLU A 92 9.89 -15.55 7.66
CA GLU A 92 10.72 -14.33 7.69
C GLU A 92 10.78 -13.71 9.10
N HIS A 93 10.71 -14.55 10.15
CA HIS A 93 10.44 -14.12 11.53
C HIS A 93 11.47 -13.16 12.12
N GLU A 94 12.69 -13.12 11.58
CA GLU A 94 13.81 -12.31 12.08
C GLU A 94 14.01 -11.00 11.31
N ARG A 95 13.27 -10.78 10.21
CA ARG A 95 13.41 -9.55 9.44
C ARG A 95 12.88 -8.36 10.23
N GLN A 96 13.63 -7.26 10.18
CA GLN A 96 13.13 -5.96 10.58
C GLN A 96 12.01 -5.53 9.63
N ILE A 97 10.97 -4.90 10.17
CA ILE A 97 9.78 -4.51 9.42
C ILE A 97 9.55 -3.01 9.48
N ARG A 98 8.92 -2.48 8.43
CA ARG A 98 8.48 -1.08 8.35
C ARG A 98 7.07 -1.03 7.77
N PHE A 99 6.21 -0.17 8.30
CA PHE A 99 4.89 0.09 7.74
C PHE A 99 4.89 1.42 7.00
N ASP A 100 4.58 1.38 5.72
CA ASP A 100 4.54 2.56 4.85
C ASP A 100 3.12 2.81 4.35
N VAL A 101 2.86 4.06 3.96
CA VAL A 101 1.64 4.43 3.23
C VAL A 101 2.04 5.07 1.91
N VAL A 102 1.44 4.60 0.82
CA VAL A 102 1.56 5.23 -0.50
C VAL A 102 0.21 5.81 -0.89
N SER A 103 0.16 7.12 -1.10
CA SER A 103 -1.01 7.78 -1.66
C SER A 103 -0.85 7.97 -3.15
N VAL A 104 -1.89 7.62 -3.91
CA VAL A 104 -1.94 7.81 -5.36
C VAL A 104 -3.07 8.76 -5.69
N MET A 105 -2.72 9.93 -6.22
CA MET A 105 -3.69 10.88 -6.75
C MET A 105 -3.97 10.50 -8.21
N SER A 106 -5.23 10.18 -8.51
CA SER A 106 -5.62 9.78 -9.85
C SER A 106 -7.00 10.31 -10.22
N ASP A 107 -7.17 10.78 -11.45
CA ASP A 107 -8.49 11.12 -11.95
C ASP A 107 -9.39 9.89 -12.09
N THR A 108 -10.66 10.11 -12.39
CA THR A 108 -11.63 9.01 -12.49
C THR A 108 -11.45 8.12 -13.73
N LEU A 109 -10.51 8.46 -14.62
CA LEU A 109 -10.11 7.66 -15.78
C LEU A 109 -8.86 6.81 -15.49
N GLY A 110 -8.27 6.93 -14.28
CA GLY A 110 -7.07 6.20 -13.90
C GLY A 110 -5.76 6.89 -14.27
N ASN A 111 -5.80 8.15 -14.72
CA ASN A 111 -4.57 8.91 -14.96
C ASN A 111 -4.01 9.34 -13.61
N VAL A 112 -2.77 8.95 -13.30
CA VAL A 112 -2.09 9.30 -12.04
C VAL A 112 -1.42 10.66 -12.19
N SER A 113 -1.71 11.57 -11.26
CA SER A 113 -1.16 12.94 -11.24
C SER A 113 -0.07 13.14 -10.20
N ALA A 114 -0.10 12.38 -9.10
CA ALA A 114 0.91 12.42 -8.06
C ALA A 114 0.95 11.11 -7.26
N ILE A 115 2.13 10.80 -6.74
CA ILE A 115 2.34 9.73 -5.77
C ILE A 115 3.12 10.30 -4.60
N ASP A 116 2.64 10.06 -3.39
CA ASP A 116 3.31 10.42 -2.13
C ASP A 116 3.60 9.14 -1.34
N HIS A 117 4.79 9.02 -0.77
CA HIS A 117 5.25 7.84 -0.05
C HIS A 117 5.75 8.22 1.34
N ILE A 118 4.92 7.91 2.33
CA ILE A 118 5.22 8.12 3.73
C ILE A 118 5.86 6.83 4.25
N ARG A 119 7.17 6.90 4.51
CA ARG A 119 7.92 5.82 5.15
C ARG A 119 7.70 5.84 6.65
N SER A 120 7.67 4.66 7.29
CA SER A 120 7.47 4.53 8.74
C SER A 120 6.24 5.29 9.24
N ALA A 121 5.11 5.08 8.54
CA ALA A 121 3.87 5.81 8.79
C ALA A 121 3.27 5.50 10.17
N PHE A 122 3.50 4.29 10.71
CA PHE A 122 3.07 3.84 12.02
C PHE A 122 3.83 2.59 12.49
#